data_AF-A0A2V6NKD1-F1
#
_entry.id   AF-A0A2V6NKD1-F1
#
_cell.length_a   1.000
_cell.length_b   1.000
_cell.length_c   1.000
_cell.angle_alpha   90.00
_cell.angle_beta   90.00
_cell.angle_gamma   90.00
#
_symmetry.space_group_name_H-M   'P 1'
#
loop_
_entity.id
_entity.type
_entity.pdbx_description
1 polymer ?
#
loop_
_entity_poly.entity_id
_entity_poly.type
_entity_poly.pdbx_seq_one_letter_code
_entity_poly.pdbx_strand_id
1 'polypeptide(L)'
;MTGRGVTAIVTTGLLLSGCVKLLTPGLPELVARADAQLQSGNYRAAIALYDEFLQASPADPAALRVRATQSLLEALLQSEATVQRLQQESALREEELTRARRELLELRAEAKRVKVSLEWLKALDRRLERRTR
;
A
#
# COMPACT_ATOMS: atom_id res chain seq x y z
N MET A 1 31.18 -61.49 2.21
CA MET A 1 32.60 -61.78 1.90
C MET A 1 33.19 -60.58 1.19
N THR A 2 34.32 -60.12 1.71
CA THR A 2 35.02 -58.87 1.47
C THR A 2 35.69 -58.78 0.11
N GLY A 3 35.70 -57.59 -0.49
CA GLY A 3 36.58 -57.24 -1.60
C GLY A 3 36.79 -55.73 -1.66
N ARG A 4 37.77 -55.22 -0.88
CA ARG A 4 38.26 -53.84 -0.97
C ARG A 4 39.18 -53.74 -2.18
N GLY A 5 39.00 -52.70 -2.99
CA GLY A 5 39.94 -52.31 -4.03
C GLY A 5 40.02 -50.79 -4.08
N VAL A 6 40.93 -50.22 -3.28
CA VAL A 6 41.32 -48.81 -3.38
C VAL A 6 42.40 -48.73 -4.45
N THR A 7 42.15 -47.99 -5.52
CA THR A 7 43.23 -47.40 -6.34
C THR A 7 42.83 -45.99 -6.73
N ALA A 8 43.67 -45.05 -6.30
CA ALA A 8 43.59 -43.63 -6.54
C ALA A 8 43.84 -43.33 -8.02
N ILE A 9 42.97 -42.52 -8.63
CA ILE A 9 43.29 -41.80 -9.86
C ILE A 9 43.22 -40.31 -9.51
N VAL A 10 44.38 -39.79 -9.10
CA VAL A 10 44.68 -38.36 -9.14
C VAL A 10 44.91 -38.03 -10.61
N THR A 11 43.94 -37.42 -11.25
CA THR A 11 44.13 -36.71 -12.53
C THR A 11 43.93 -35.24 -12.29
N THR A 12 45.05 -34.58 -11.97
CA THR A 12 45.28 -33.17 -12.24
C THR A 12 45.07 -32.94 -13.73
N GLY A 13 44.12 -32.08 -14.09
CA GLY A 13 43.76 -31.83 -15.48
C GLY A 13 43.05 -30.49 -15.66
N LEU A 14 43.87 -29.47 -15.90
CA LEU A 14 43.59 -28.35 -16.82
C LEU A 14 42.40 -27.41 -16.50
N LEU A 15 42.78 -26.26 -15.95
CA LEU A 15 42.60 -24.95 -16.60
C LEU A 15 41.37 -24.81 -17.50
N LEU A 16 40.24 -24.47 -16.87
CA LEU A 16 39.31 -23.53 -17.47
C LEU A 16 39.11 -22.39 -16.47
N SER A 17 40.12 -21.50 -16.41
CA SER A 17 39.87 -20.07 -16.22
C SER A 17 39.09 -19.55 -17.43
N GLY A 18 37.89 -20.08 -17.62
CA GLY A 18 36.84 -19.37 -18.31
C GLY A 18 36.37 -18.31 -17.34
N CYS A 19 36.99 -17.14 -17.36
CA CYS A 19 36.32 -15.93 -16.95
C CYS A 19 35.10 -15.80 -17.85
N VAL A 20 34.01 -16.47 -17.48
CA VAL A 20 32.71 -15.93 -17.76
C VAL A 20 32.73 -14.60 -17.01
N LYS A 21 33.12 -13.53 -17.71
CA LYS A 21 32.56 -12.21 -17.44
C LYS A 21 31.07 -12.38 -17.69
N LEU A 22 30.40 -13.03 -16.73
CA LEU A 22 28.99 -12.85 -16.53
C LEU A 22 28.85 -11.33 -16.48
N LEU A 23 27.88 -10.88 -17.23
CA LEU A 23 27.46 -9.50 -17.36
C LEU A 23 26.88 -9.02 -16.02
N THR A 24 27.65 -9.14 -14.94
CA THR A 24 27.35 -8.52 -13.66
C THR A 24 27.76 -7.06 -13.84
N PRO A 25 26.79 -6.13 -13.89
CA PRO A 25 27.10 -4.72 -13.94
C PRO A 25 28.08 -4.38 -12.82
N GLY A 26 29.00 -3.46 -13.07
CA GLY A 26 29.90 -3.02 -12.02
C GLY A 26 29.07 -2.50 -10.83
N LEU A 27 29.51 -2.74 -9.60
CA LEU A 27 28.91 -2.15 -8.39
C LEU A 27 28.52 -0.66 -8.56
N PRO A 28 29.35 0.22 -9.15
CA PRO A 28 28.96 1.62 -9.41
C PRO A 28 27.88 1.79 -10.49
N GLU A 29 27.80 0.89 -11.47
CA GLU A 29 26.74 0.89 -12.50
C GLU A 29 25.37 0.55 -11.89
N LEU A 30 25.36 -0.33 -10.89
CA LEU A 30 24.17 -0.73 -10.16
C LEU A 30 23.55 0.48 -9.42
N VAL A 31 24.40 1.26 -8.74
CA VAL A 31 23.99 2.51 -8.08
C VAL A 31 23.50 3.55 -9.09
N ALA A 32 24.20 3.72 -10.22
CA ALA A 32 23.77 4.66 -11.26
C ALA A 32 22.40 4.29 -11.85
N ARG A 33 22.14 2.99 -12.04
CA ARG A 33 20.84 2.49 -12.50
C ARG A 33 19.75 2.71 -11.45
N ALA A 34 20.05 2.51 -10.16
CA ALA A 34 19.14 2.81 -9.07
C ALA A 34 18.80 4.31 -9.01
N ASP A 35 19.80 5.18 -9.14
CA ASP A 35 19.65 6.64 -9.19
C ASP A 35 18.77 7.06 -10.39
N ALA A 36 18.91 6.41 -11.55
CA ALA A 36 18.03 6.63 -12.70
C ALA A 36 16.58 6.19 -12.43
N GLN A 37 16.37 5.05 -11.76
CA GLN A 37 15.04 4.61 -11.36
C GLN A 37 14.40 5.59 -10.36
N LEU A 38 15.18 6.09 -9.40
CA LEU A 38 14.77 7.12 -8.47
C LEU A 38 14.29 8.39 -9.20
N GLN A 39 15.07 8.88 -10.16
CA GLN A 39 14.70 10.06 -10.96
C GLN A 39 13.44 9.83 -11.81
N SER A 40 13.21 8.61 -12.27
CA SER A 40 11.99 8.25 -13.00
C SER A 40 10.76 8.05 -12.10
N GLY A 41 10.89 8.20 -10.77
CA GLY A 41 9.81 7.98 -9.81
C GLY A 41 9.54 6.51 -9.47
N ASN A 42 10.34 5.58 -10.00
CA ASN A 42 10.20 4.15 -9.76
C ASN A 42 10.88 3.74 -8.46
N TYR A 43 10.41 4.27 -7.33
CA TYR A 43 11.07 4.13 -6.02
C TYR A 43 11.27 2.68 -5.58
N ARG A 44 10.31 1.80 -5.85
CA ARG A 44 10.43 0.36 -5.52
C ARG A 44 11.54 -0.33 -6.31
N ALA A 45 11.68 0.01 -7.59
CA ALA A 45 12.74 -0.52 -8.43
C ALA A 45 14.11 0.03 -8.01
N ALA A 46 14.17 1.31 -7.61
CA ALA A 46 15.38 1.92 -7.06
C ALA A 46 15.83 1.23 -5.76
N ILE A 47 14.91 0.99 -4.81
CA ILE A 47 15.21 0.29 -3.55
C ILE A 47 15.79 -1.10 -3.82
N ALA A 48 15.18 -1.89 -4.72
CA ALA A 48 15.66 -3.24 -5.03
C ALA A 48 17.09 -3.26 -5.59
N LEU A 49 17.44 -2.28 -6.43
CA LEU A 49 18.80 -2.12 -6.94
C LEU A 49 19.76 -1.68 -5.83
N TYR A 50 19.36 -0.74 -4.98
CA TYR A 50 20.17 -0.36 -3.82
C TYR A 50 20.41 -1.53 -2.86
N ASP A 51 19.44 -2.41 -2.65
CA ASP A 51 19.59 -3.62 -1.83
C ASP A 51 20.63 -4.56 -2.42
N GLU A 52 20.60 -4.79 -3.73
CA GLU A 52 21.59 -5.61 -4.43
C GLU A 52 23.01 -5.04 -4.27
N PHE A 53 23.15 -3.71 -4.40
CA PHE A 53 24.42 -3.01 -4.16
C PHE A 53 24.91 -3.19 -2.71
N LEU A 54 24.02 -3.00 -1.72
CA LEU A 54 24.39 -3.11 -0.30
C LEU A 54 24.72 -4.54 0.12
N GLN A 55 24.09 -5.54 -0.50
CA GLN A 55 24.43 -6.96 -0.28
C GLN A 55 25.80 -7.29 -0.86
N ALA A 56 26.10 -6.78 -2.07
CA ALA A 56 27.35 -7.06 -2.75
C ALA A 56 28.54 -6.26 -2.19
N SER A 57 28.32 -5.08 -1.62
CA SER A 57 29.40 -4.22 -1.08
C SER A 57 28.97 -3.38 0.13
N PRO A 58 28.80 -4.01 1.30
CA PRO A 58 28.33 -3.33 2.50
C PRO A 58 29.34 -2.33 3.09
N ALA A 59 30.63 -2.43 2.74
CA ALA A 59 31.71 -1.56 3.22
C ALA A 59 32.13 -0.48 2.22
N ASP A 60 31.44 -0.37 1.08
CA ASP A 60 31.72 0.67 0.09
C ASP A 60 31.42 2.07 0.67
N PRO A 61 32.23 3.11 0.38
CA PRO A 61 31.96 4.47 0.83
C PRO A 61 30.56 5.00 0.45
N ALA A 62 30.00 4.56 -0.68
CA ALA A 62 28.66 4.93 -1.12
C ALA A 62 27.55 4.20 -0.34
N ALA A 63 27.84 3.12 0.40
CA ALA A 63 26.85 2.35 1.15
C ALA A 63 26.10 3.19 2.18
N LEU A 64 26.77 4.14 2.85
CA LEU A 64 26.13 5.04 3.81
C LEU A 64 25.07 5.91 3.13
N ARG A 65 25.41 6.50 1.98
CA ARG A 65 24.48 7.31 1.18
C ARG A 65 23.30 6.47 0.72
N VAL A 66 23.57 5.28 0.19
CA VAL A 66 22.53 4.37 -0.31
C VAL A 66 21.53 3.98 0.79
N ARG A 67 22.01 3.63 2.00
CA ARG A 67 21.14 3.35 3.15
C ARG A 67 20.26 4.54 3.51
N ALA A 68 20.84 5.74 3.57
CA ALA A 68 20.08 6.96 3.87
C ALA A 68 19.00 7.22 2.81
N THR A 69 19.33 7.05 1.53
CA THR A 69 18.36 7.15 0.43
C THR A 69 17.25 6.12 0.55
N GLN A 70 17.56 4.86 0.85
CA GLN A 70 16.55 3.82 1.05
C GLN A 70 15.59 4.15 2.20
N SER A 71 16.11 4.56 3.36
CA SER A 71 15.26 4.94 4.49
C SER A 71 14.30 6.09 4.16
N LEU A 72 14.77 7.07 3.36
CA LEU A 72 13.90 8.15 2.88
C LEU A 72 12.82 7.65 1.92
N LEU A 73 13.17 6.75 1.00
CA LEU A 73 12.20 6.19 0.05
C LEU A 73 11.17 5.30 0.73
N GLU A 74 11.57 4.51 1.72
CA GLU A 74 10.65 3.73 2.54
C GLU A 74 9.66 4.63 3.29
N ALA A 75 10.16 5.70 3.93
CA ALA A 75 9.32 6.68 4.62
C ALA A 75 8.34 7.37 3.65
N LEU A 76 8.80 7.71 2.44
CA LEU A 76 7.95 8.28 1.40
C LEU A 76 6.84 7.32 0.99
N LEU A 77 7.17 6.06 0.68
CA LEU A 77 6.18 5.04 0.29
C LEU A 77 5.17 4.76 1.41
N GLN A 78 5.60 4.76 2.67
CA GLN A 78 4.71 4.63 3.84
C GLN A 78 3.77 5.84 3.96
N SER A 79 4.27 7.05 3.71
CA SER A 79 3.46 8.26 3.73
C SER A 79 2.41 8.25 2.62
N GLU A 80 2.77 7.82 1.40
CA GLU A 80 1.85 7.69 0.27
C GLU A 80 0.74 6.66 0.57
N ALA A 81 1.09 5.50 1.11
CA ALA A 81 0.12 4.49 1.52
C ALA A 81 -0.84 5.01 2.60
N THR A 82 -0.33 5.81 3.55
CA THR A 82 -1.14 6.41 4.61
C THR A 82 -2.10 7.45 4.05
N VAL A 83 -1.64 8.31 3.14
CA VAL A 83 -2.49 9.30 2.46
C VAL A 83 -3.59 8.61 1.67
N GLN A 84 -3.27 7.57 0.92
CA GLN A 84 -4.26 6.79 0.17
C GLN A 84 -5.32 6.18 1.08
N ARG A 85 -4.92 5.57 2.20
CA ARG A 85 -5.85 5.02 3.19
C ARG A 85 -6.76 6.11 3.76
N LEU A 86 -6.21 7.26 4.14
CA LEU A 86 -6.99 8.36 4.70
C LEU A 86 -7.99 8.94 3.68
N GLN A 87 -7.61 9.01 2.40
CA GLN A 87 -8.51 9.42 1.33
C GLN A 87 -9.68 8.44 1.17
N GLN A 88 -9.42 7.13 1.24
CA GLN A 88 -10.47 6.11 1.19
C GLN A 88 -11.42 6.23 2.39
N GLU A 89 -10.89 6.39 3.60
CA GLU A 89 -11.69 6.58 4.81
C GLU A 89 -12.54 7.86 4.73
N SER A 90 -11.99 8.95 4.19
CA SER A 90 -12.74 10.19 3.99
C SER A 90 -13.90 9.99 3.01
N ALA A 91 -13.66 9.32 1.88
CA ALA A 91 -14.69 9.05 0.88
C ALA A 91 -15.85 8.22 1.46
N LEU A 92 -15.54 7.19 2.25
CA LEU A 92 -16.56 6.38 2.93
C LEU A 92 -17.38 7.21 3.93
N ARG A 93 -16.72 8.04 4.74
CA ARG A 93 -17.41 8.93 5.69
C ARG A 93 -18.30 9.95 4.98
N GLU A 94 -17.89 10.47 3.83
CA GLU A 94 -18.71 11.39 3.03
C GLU A 94 -19.97 10.71 2.48
N GLU A 95 -19.86 9.45 2.07
CA GLU A 95 -21.00 8.65 1.65
C GLU A 95 -21.97 8.40 2.81
N GLU A 96 -21.45 7.99 3.97
CA GLU A 96 -22.23 7.80 5.20
C GLU A 96 -22.94 9.09 5.63
N LEU A 97 -22.25 10.23 5.60
CA LEU A 97 -22.85 11.53 5.91
C LEU A 97 -23.96 11.90 4.92
N THR A 98 -23.76 11.64 3.64
CA THR A 98 -24.79 11.85 2.61
C THR A 98 -26.00 10.95 2.84
N ARG A 99 -25.79 9.69 3.25
CA ARG A 99 -26.88 8.77 3.60
C ARG A 99 -27.64 9.25 4.84
N ALA A 100 -26.95 9.57 5.93
CA ALA A 100 -27.56 10.05 7.16
C ALA A 100 -28.35 11.35 6.94
N ARG A 101 -27.85 12.26 6.08
CA ARG A 101 -28.58 13.47 5.70
C ARG A 101 -29.89 13.17 4.97
N ARG A 102 -29.91 12.18 4.07
CA ARG A 102 -31.14 11.76 3.38
C ARG A 102 -32.16 11.20 4.37
N GLU A 103 -31.73 10.27 5.22
CA GLU A 103 -32.59 9.67 6.26
C GLU A 103 -33.17 10.75 7.20
N LEU A 104 -32.37 11.74 7.61
CA LEU A 104 -32.87 12.86 8.41
C LEU A 104 -33.93 13.72 7.70
N LEU A 105 -33.79 13.93 6.39
CA LEU A 105 -34.79 14.67 5.61
C LEU A 105 -36.09 13.88 5.49
N GLU A 106 -36.00 12.57 5.28
CA GLU A 106 -37.15 11.66 5.22
C GLU A 106 -37.89 11.63 6.55
N LEU A 107 -37.19 11.42 7.67
CA LEU A 107 -37.77 11.43 9.00
C LEU A 107 -38.43 12.78 9.34
N ARG A 108 -37.82 13.90 8.91
CA ARG A 108 -38.42 15.23 9.07
C ARG A 108 -39.72 15.37 8.26
N ALA A 109 -39.77 14.82 7.06
CA ALA A 109 -40.99 14.82 6.24
C ALA A 109 -42.08 13.95 6.87
N GLU A 110 -41.72 12.78 7.39
CA GLU A 110 -42.63 11.89 8.12
C GLU A 110 -43.20 12.54 9.38
N ALA A 111 -42.35 13.14 10.21
CA ALA A 111 -42.79 13.85 11.40
C ALA A 111 -43.80 14.96 11.08
N LYS A 112 -43.59 15.69 9.97
CA LYS A 112 -44.55 16.69 9.48
C LYS A 112 -45.88 16.04 9.06
N ARG A 113 -45.84 14.94 8.29
CA ARG A 113 -47.05 14.20 7.88
C ARG A 113 -47.85 13.71 9.07
N VAL A 114 -47.17 13.11 10.06
CA VAL A 114 -47.78 12.63 11.30
C VAL A 114 -48.42 13.77 12.06
N LYS A 115 -47.73 14.92 12.20
CA LYS A 115 -48.27 16.10 12.87
C LYS A 115 -49.54 16.62 12.21
N VAL A 116 -49.56 16.73 10.88
CA VAL A 116 -50.76 17.17 10.14
C VAL A 116 -51.92 16.19 10.35
N SER A 117 -51.65 14.89 10.26
CA SER A 117 -52.67 13.84 10.45
C SER A 117 -53.25 13.86 11.86
N LEU A 118 -52.41 14.10 12.86
CA LEU A 118 -52.82 14.25 14.25
C LEU A 118 -53.76 15.45 14.46
N GLU A 119 -53.42 16.61 13.89
CA GLU A 119 -54.27 17.79 14.01
C GLU A 119 -55.61 17.62 13.29
N TRP A 120 -55.62 16.91 12.16
CA TRP A 120 -56.85 16.53 11.47
C TRP A 120 -57.75 15.65 12.35
N LEU A 121 -57.19 14.62 13.00
CA LEU A 121 -57.94 13.74 13.91
C LEU A 121 -58.53 14.52 15.09
N LYS A 122 -57.73 15.39 15.73
CA LYS A 122 -58.22 16.26 16.82
C LYS A 122 -59.34 17.21 16.38
N ALA A 123 -59.30 17.68 15.14
CA ALA A 123 -60.36 18.53 14.59
C ALA A 123 -61.65 17.74 14.33
N LEU A 124 -61.52 16.51 13.84
CA LEU A 124 -62.64 15.59 13.63
C LEU A 124 -63.33 15.26 14.96
N ASP A 125 -62.55 14.90 15.98
CA ASP A 125 -63.02 14.54 17.31
C ASP A 125 -63.86 15.67 17.93
N ARG A 126 -63.32 16.89 17.96
CA ARG A 126 -64.05 18.10 18.41
C ARG A 126 -65.32 18.42 17.61
N ARG A 127 -65.43 17.95 16.37
CA ARG A 127 -66.64 18.13 15.54
C ARG A 127 -67.70 17.09 15.91
N LEU A 128 -67.28 15.86 16.20
CA LEU A 128 -68.17 14.79 16.66
C LEU A 128 -68.73 15.11 18.05
N GLU A 129 -67.89 15.52 19.00
CA GLU A 129 -68.33 15.91 20.35
C GLU A 129 -69.40 17.03 20.34
N ARG A 130 -69.28 17.98 19.41
CA ARG A 130 -70.24 19.07 19.22
C ARG A 130 -71.57 18.63 18.60
N ARG A 131 -71.61 17.50 17.89
CA ARG A 131 -72.84 16.95 17.31
C ARG A 131 -73.59 16.04 18.29
N THR A 132 -72.90 15.47 19.26
CA THR A 132 -73.47 14.54 20.25
C THR A 132 -73.96 15.24 21.53
N ARG A 133 -73.69 16.53 21.71
CA ARG A 133 -74.26 17.39 22.77
C ARG A 133 -75.40 18.21 22.22
#